data_AF-A0A1D2SBL6-F1
#
_entry.id   AF-A0A1D2SBL6-F1
#
_cell.length_a   1.000
_cell.length_b   1.000
_cell.length_c   1.000
_cell.angle_alpha   90.00
_cell.angle_beta   90.00
_cell.angle_gamma   90.00
#
_symmetry.space_group_name_H-M   'P 1'
#
loop_
_entity.id
_entity.type
_entity.pdbx_description
1 polymer ?
#
loop_
_entity_poly.entity_id
_entity_poly.type
_entity_poly.pdbx_seq_one_letter_code
_entity_poly.pdbx_strand_id
1 'polypeptide(L)'
;MGFIAAGRADVERAEAIFGALLAVRPRRAFAHVGLACARMNAGDAGAAARALERALPGVAEGEDADTVQAFLGLALQLDGRLGESRRVLQEVVRRAQPAEDNDGLRLARRMLGEPQAQAVAVT
;
A
#
# COMPACT_ATOMS: atom_id res chain seq x y z
N MET A 1 -7.08 -20.81 -0.78
CA MET A 1 -6.55 -20.77 0.60
C MET A 1 -5.41 -19.75 0.72
N GLY A 2 -5.66 -18.47 0.44
CA GLY A 2 -4.60 -17.43 0.40
C GLY A 2 -4.81 -16.22 1.32
N PHE A 3 -5.95 -16.14 2.03
CA PHE A 3 -6.33 -14.93 2.78
C PHE A 3 -6.26 -15.08 4.31
N ILE A 4 -6.02 -16.28 4.85
CA ILE A 4 -6.02 -16.53 6.31
C ILE A 4 -4.64 -16.25 6.95
N ALA A 5 -3.55 -16.18 6.17
CA ALA A 5 -2.20 -15.96 6.72
C ALA A 5 -1.91 -14.49 7.09
N ALA A 6 -2.70 -13.53 6.63
CA ALA A 6 -2.53 -12.12 7.02
C ALA A 6 -3.01 -11.83 8.45
N GLY A 7 -3.78 -12.74 9.07
CA GLY A 7 -4.42 -12.50 10.36
C GLY A 7 -3.63 -12.89 11.62
N ARG A 8 -2.43 -13.46 11.48
CA ARG A 8 -1.54 -13.66 12.63
C ARG A 8 -0.38 -12.69 12.47
N ALA A 9 -0.11 -11.91 13.50
CA ALA A 9 1.00 -10.98 13.68
C ALA A 9 2.38 -11.68 13.63
N ASP A 10 2.55 -12.64 12.74
CA ASP A 10 3.75 -13.42 12.53
C ASP A 10 4.60 -12.71 11.48
N VAL A 11 5.14 -11.57 11.93
CA VAL A 11 6.06 -10.75 11.15
C VAL A 11 7.27 -11.57 10.71
N GLU A 12 7.73 -12.52 11.53
CA GLU A 12 8.85 -13.42 11.21
C GLU A 12 8.56 -14.32 10.00
N ARG A 13 7.38 -14.96 9.97
CA ARG A 13 6.98 -15.78 8.81
C ARG A 13 6.77 -14.92 7.56
N ALA A 14 6.22 -13.72 7.71
CA ALA A 14 6.09 -12.78 6.59
C ALA A 14 7.48 -12.37 6.06
N GLU A 15 8.44 -12.11 6.93
CA GLU A 15 9.83 -11.80 6.59
C GLU A 15 10.51 -12.94 5.84
N ALA A 16 10.30 -14.19 6.25
CA ALA A 16 10.83 -15.35 5.53
C ALA A 16 10.27 -15.45 4.09
N ILE A 17 8.95 -15.31 3.92
CA ILE A 17 8.29 -15.48 2.62
C ILE A 17 8.59 -14.30 1.69
N PHE A 18 8.34 -13.08 2.15
CA PHE A 18 8.49 -11.89 1.33
C PHE A 18 9.97 -11.49 1.17
N GLY A 19 10.83 -11.82 2.14
CA GLY A 19 12.28 -11.66 2.00
C GLY A 19 12.85 -12.47 0.84
N ALA A 20 12.41 -13.74 0.68
CA ALA A 20 12.78 -14.56 -0.47
C ALA A 20 12.26 -13.96 -1.79
N LEU A 21 11.05 -13.41 -1.80
CA LEU A 21 10.49 -12.75 -2.98
C LEU A 21 11.25 -11.46 -3.34
N LEU A 22 11.70 -10.69 -2.36
CA LEU A 22 12.54 -9.51 -2.59
C LEU A 22 13.89 -9.86 -3.20
N ALA A 23 14.46 -11.02 -2.87
CA ALA A 23 15.70 -11.48 -3.50
C ALA A 23 15.54 -11.76 -5.00
N VAL A 24 14.34 -12.19 -5.43
CA VAL A 24 14.06 -12.52 -6.84
C VAL A 24 13.47 -11.34 -7.61
N ARG A 25 12.64 -10.51 -6.97
CA ARG A 25 11.90 -9.39 -7.59
C ARG A 25 11.86 -8.16 -6.69
N PRO A 26 13.00 -7.49 -6.45
CA PRO A 26 13.11 -6.40 -5.48
C PRO A 26 12.29 -5.15 -5.85
N ARG A 27 12.00 -4.97 -7.15
CA ARG A 27 11.29 -3.80 -7.68
C ARG A 27 9.77 -3.91 -7.65
N ARG A 28 9.20 -5.05 -7.24
CA ARG A 28 7.75 -5.26 -7.21
C ARG A 28 7.16 -4.84 -5.87
N ALA A 29 6.03 -4.16 -5.90
CA ALA A 29 5.32 -3.68 -4.71
C ALA A 29 4.91 -4.82 -3.78
N PHE A 30 4.52 -5.97 -4.35
CA PHE A 30 3.90 -7.08 -3.64
C PHE A 30 4.63 -7.49 -2.36
N ALA A 31 5.95 -7.67 -2.42
CA ALA A 31 6.71 -8.13 -1.26
C ALA A 31 6.88 -7.04 -0.20
N HIS A 32 7.08 -5.78 -0.62
CA HIS A 32 7.16 -4.63 0.30
C HIS A 32 5.82 -4.39 1.01
N VAL A 33 4.71 -4.46 0.27
CA VAL A 33 3.35 -4.32 0.78
C VAL A 33 3.00 -5.47 1.73
N GLY A 34 3.34 -6.71 1.38
CA GLY A 34 3.10 -7.87 2.22
C GLY A 34 3.77 -7.76 3.59
N LEU A 35 5.03 -7.30 3.64
CA LEU A 35 5.75 -7.03 4.88
C LEU A 35 5.12 -5.89 5.69
N ALA A 36 4.75 -4.80 5.02
CA ALA A 36 4.11 -3.68 5.68
C ALA A 36 2.76 -4.09 6.30
N CYS A 37 1.95 -4.88 5.59
CA CYS A 37 0.69 -5.44 6.10
C CYS A 37 0.91 -6.30 7.34
N ALA A 38 1.92 -7.17 7.34
CA ALA A 38 2.25 -7.98 8.52
C ALA A 38 2.59 -7.11 9.73
N ARG A 39 3.37 -6.04 9.53
CA ARG A 39 3.73 -5.08 10.60
C ARG A 39 2.53 -4.26 11.10
N MET A 40 1.68 -3.78 10.20
CA MET A 40 0.43 -3.10 10.56
C MET A 40 -0.49 -4.02 11.39
N ASN A 41 -0.63 -5.28 10.98
CA ASN A 41 -1.43 -6.27 11.71
C ASN A 41 -0.83 -6.67 13.06
N ALA A 42 0.49 -6.51 13.23
CA ALA A 42 1.19 -6.65 14.50
C ALA A 42 1.09 -5.40 15.40
N GLY A 43 0.43 -4.33 14.93
CA GLY A 43 0.31 -3.06 15.66
C GLY A 43 1.49 -2.11 15.48
N ASP A 44 2.48 -2.44 14.65
CA ASP A 44 3.64 -1.60 14.36
C ASP A 44 3.48 -0.85 13.02
N ALA A 45 2.44 -0.02 12.96
CA ALA A 45 2.14 0.79 11.78
C ALA A 45 3.27 1.81 11.47
N GLY A 46 3.92 2.35 12.50
CA GLY A 46 5.07 3.24 12.33
C GLY A 46 6.26 2.57 11.64
N ALA A 47 6.61 1.32 11.99
CA ALA A 47 7.65 0.59 11.26
C ALA A 47 7.24 0.19 9.84
N ALA A 48 5.95 -0.09 9.62
CA ALA A 48 5.41 -0.33 8.29
C ALA A 48 5.60 0.89 7.38
N ALA A 49 5.24 2.09 7.86
CA ALA A 49 5.42 3.34 7.13
C ALA A 49 6.90 3.58 6.76
N ARG A 50 7.81 3.49 7.74
CA ARG A 50 9.26 3.65 7.49
C ARG A 50 9.85 2.62 6.52
N ALA A 51 9.29 1.42 6.46
CA ALA A 51 9.72 0.41 5.49
C ALA A 51 9.27 0.77 4.07
N LEU A 52 8.01 1.15 3.90
CA LEU A 52 7.47 1.53 2.58
C LEU A 52 8.12 2.80 2.04
N GLU A 53 8.37 3.81 2.89
CA GLU A 53 9.13 5.02 2.51
C GLU A 53 10.52 4.70 1.97
N ARG A 54 11.23 3.76 2.61
CA ARG A 54 12.58 3.33 2.17
C ARG A 54 12.54 2.44 0.92
N ALA A 55 11.46 1.68 0.74
CA ALA A 55 11.29 0.82 -0.43
C ALA A 55 10.97 1.61 -1.70
N LEU A 56 10.20 2.69 -1.57
CA LEU A 56 9.63 3.44 -2.69
C LEU A 56 10.64 3.82 -3.80
N PRO A 57 11.87 4.32 -3.50
CA PRO A 57 12.84 4.65 -4.55
C PRO A 57 13.36 3.45 -5.35
N GLY A 58 13.27 2.23 -4.81
CA GLY A 58 13.72 1.00 -5.47
C GLY A 58 12.62 0.25 -6.23
N VAL A 59 11.37 0.67 -6.08
CA VAL A 59 10.20 0.03 -6.70
C VAL A 59 10.02 0.54 -8.14
N ALA A 60 9.41 -0.27 -9.00
CA ALA A 60 9.08 0.16 -10.36
C ALA A 60 8.05 1.30 -10.35
N GLU A 61 8.15 2.23 -11.29
CA GLU A 61 7.19 3.32 -11.45
C GLU A 61 5.81 2.80 -11.91
N GLY A 62 4.81 3.68 -11.89
CA GLY A 62 3.42 3.35 -12.23
C GLY A 62 2.74 2.56 -11.10
N GLU A 63 1.98 1.52 -11.46
CA GLU A 63 1.15 0.73 -10.53
C GLU A 63 1.91 0.21 -9.30
N ASP A 64 3.16 -0.23 -9.46
CA ASP A 64 3.97 -0.72 -8.34
C ASP A 64 4.26 0.42 -7.33
N ALA A 65 4.62 1.62 -7.81
CA ALA A 65 4.84 2.79 -6.96
C ALA A 65 3.54 3.29 -6.31
N ASP A 66 2.45 3.38 -7.09
CA ASP A 66 1.13 3.79 -6.59
C ASP A 66 0.64 2.86 -5.47
N THR A 67 0.84 1.55 -5.64
CA THR A 67 0.48 0.57 -4.63
C THR A 67 1.30 0.78 -3.35
N VAL A 68 2.62 0.95 -3.46
CA VAL A 68 3.47 1.21 -2.27
C VAL A 68 3.08 2.52 -1.59
N GLN A 69 2.79 3.59 -2.34
CA GLN A 69 2.34 4.86 -1.79
C GLN A 69 0.96 4.78 -1.12
N ALA A 70 0.02 4.01 -1.69
CA ALA A 70 -1.30 3.81 -1.09
C ALA A 70 -1.21 3.06 0.25
N PHE A 71 -0.41 1.99 0.30
CA PHE A 71 -0.15 1.26 1.56
C PHE A 71 0.67 2.08 2.55
N LEU A 72 1.54 3.00 2.09
CA LEU A 72 2.21 3.96 2.97
C LEU A 72 1.18 4.89 3.60
N GLY A 73 0.25 5.43 2.80
CA GLY A 73 -0.85 6.23 3.32
C GLY A 73 -1.68 5.47 4.36
N LEU A 74 -1.92 4.17 4.17
CA LEU A 74 -2.62 3.32 5.14
C LEU A 74 -1.84 3.16 6.45
N ALA A 75 -0.55 2.84 6.35
CA ALA A 75 0.33 2.74 7.52
C ALA A 75 0.37 4.06 8.30
N LEU A 76 0.44 5.20 7.59
CA LEU A 76 0.40 6.53 8.21
C LEU A 76 -0.94 6.83 8.91
N GLN A 77 -2.08 6.37 8.38
CA GLN A 77 -3.36 6.54 9.10
C GLN A 77 -3.41 5.70 10.38
N LEU A 78 -2.96 4.45 10.31
CA LEU A 78 -2.93 3.54 11.47
C LEU A 78 -1.95 4.03 12.56
N ASP A 79 -0.88 4.72 12.16
CA ASP A 79 0.08 5.36 13.06
C ASP A 79 -0.40 6.75 13.57
N GLY A 80 -1.60 7.18 13.20
CA GLY A 80 -2.19 8.47 13.62
C GLY A 80 -1.68 9.71 12.86
N ARG A 81 -0.79 9.53 11.87
CA ARG A 81 -0.18 10.58 11.04
C ARG A 81 -1.07 10.98 9.85
N LEU A 82 -2.33 11.35 10.15
CA LEU A 82 -3.37 11.60 9.14
C LEU A 82 -3.00 12.68 8.11
N GLY A 83 -2.31 13.74 8.54
CA GLY A 83 -1.89 14.82 7.64
C GLY A 83 -0.87 14.37 6.59
N GLU A 84 0.06 13.48 6.96
CA GLU A 84 1.04 12.91 6.04
C GLU A 84 0.41 11.87 5.12
N SER A 85 -0.45 11.02 5.69
CA SER A 85 -1.26 10.07 4.90
C SER A 85 -2.00 10.78 3.78
N ARG A 86 -2.74 11.86 4.10
CA ARG A 86 -3.50 12.61 3.11
C ARG A 86 -2.61 13.17 2.00
N ARG A 87 -1.44 13.72 2.34
CA ARG A 87 -0.50 14.26 1.34
C ARG A 87 0.01 13.17 0.39
N VAL A 88 0.41 12.02 0.93
CA VAL A 88 0.88 10.88 0.12
C VAL A 88 -0.22 10.39 -0.82
N LEU A 89 -1.43 10.19 -0.31
CA LEU A 89 -2.56 9.68 -1.11
C LEU A 89 -3.01 10.69 -2.18
N GLN A 90 -3.01 11.99 -1.86
CA GLN A 90 -3.31 13.05 -2.83
C GLN A 90 -2.29 13.09 -3.96
N GLU A 91 -1.02 12.85 -3.68
CA GLU A 91 0.02 12.82 -4.70
C GLU A 91 -0.17 11.66 -5.69
N VAL A 92 -0.60 10.48 -5.22
CA VAL A 92 -0.98 9.35 -6.08
C VAL A 92 -2.13 9.75 -7.01
N VAL A 93 -3.21 10.30 -6.45
CA VAL A 93 -4.37 10.72 -7.25
C VAL A 93 -4.03 11.84 -8.24
N ARG A 94 -3.16 12.79 -7.84
CA ARG A 94 -2.75 13.93 -8.68
C ARG A 94 -1.90 13.51 -9.88
N ARG A 95 -1.10 12.45 -9.75
CA ARG A 95 -0.22 11.94 -10.81
C ARG A 95 -0.95 11.03 -11.79
N ALA A 96 -2.00 10.35 -11.33
CA ALA A 96 -2.74 9.41 -12.14
C ALA A 96 -3.36 10.06 -13.39
N GLN A 97 -3.23 9.39 -14.52
CA GLN A 97 -3.91 9.80 -15.74
C GLN A 97 -5.42 9.47 -15.65
N PRO A 98 -6.32 10.20 -16.34
CA PRO A 98 -7.77 9.95 -16.25
C PRO A 98 -8.22 8.54 -16.61
N ALA A 99 -7.47 7.86 -17.50
CA ALA A 99 -7.73 6.48 -17.92
C ALA A 99 -7.04 5.42 -17.05
N GLU A 100 -6.19 5.84 -16.11
CA GLU A 100 -5.45 4.94 -15.24
C GLU A 100 -6.33 4.48 -14.08
N ASP A 101 -6.42 3.17 -13.90
CA ASP A 101 -7.17 2.53 -12.85
C ASP A 101 -6.41 1.31 -12.35
N ASN A 102 -5.72 1.47 -11.22
CA ASN A 102 -4.96 0.43 -10.56
C ASN A 102 -5.36 0.33 -9.08
N ASP A 103 -5.00 -0.78 -8.42
CA ASP A 103 -5.40 -1.04 -7.04
C ASP A 103 -4.91 0.03 -6.05
N GLY A 104 -3.69 0.54 -6.25
CA GLY A 104 -3.12 1.61 -5.43
C GLY A 104 -3.93 2.91 -5.53
N LEU A 105 -4.30 3.31 -6.74
CA LEU A 105 -5.12 4.48 -6.99
C LEU A 105 -6.54 4.34 -6.43
N ARG A 106 -7.17 3.18 -6.59
CA ARG A 106 -8.50 2.88 -6.00
C ARG A 106 -8.46 2.96 -4.48
N LEU A 107 -7.43 2.40 -3.86
CA LEU A 107 -7.23 2.47 -2.41
C LEU A 107 -7.04 3.93 -1.97
N ALA A 108 -6.22 4.70 -2.69
CA ALA A 108 -5.97 6.10 -2.37
C ALA A 108 -7.25 6.96 -2.41
N ARG A 109 -8.04 6.83 -3.48
CA ARG A 109 -9.34 7.53 -3.60
C ARG A 109 -10.29 7.16 -2.47
N ARG A 110 -10.40 5.86 -2.15
CA ARG A 110 -11.25 5.38 -1.05
C ARG A 110 -10.83 5.96 0.29
N MET A 111 -9.53 6.00 0.56
CA MET A 111 -8.98 6.53 1.81
C MET A 111 -9.11 8.06 1.95
N LEU A 112 -9.18 8.78 0.82
CA LEU A 112 -9.47 10.21 0.77
C LEU A 112 -10.96 10.53 0.87
N GLY A 113 -11.83 9.52 0.79
CA GLY A 113 -13.29 9.70 0.80
C GLY A 113 -13.85 10.19 -0.54
N GLU A 114 -13.13 10.02 -1.65
CA GLU A 114 -13.64 10.39 -2.97
C GLU A 114 -14.68 9.37 -3.45
N PRO A 115 -15.81 9.84 -4.02
CA PRO A 115 -16.82 8.96 -4.58
C PRO A 115 -16.22 8.16 -5.74
N GLN A 116 -16.36 6.84 -5.68
CA GLN A 116 -15.97 5.96 -6.78
C GLN A 116 -16.82 6.31 -8.00
N ALA A 117 -16.19 6.57 -9.14
CA ALA A 117 -16.86 6.95 -10.39
C ALA A 117 -17.69 5.81 -11.03
N GLN A 118 -18.16 4.82 -10.27
CA GLN A 118 -18.97 3.71 -10.74
C GLN A 118 -20.14 3.45 -9.79
N ALA A 119 -21.17 4.30 -9.88
CA ALA A 119 -22.55 3.98 -9.48
C ALA A 119 -23.60 4.94 -10.09
N VAL A 120 -23.41 5.43 -11.32
CA VAL A 120 -24.50 6.13 -12.05
C VAL A 120 -24.59 5.59 -13.47
N ALA A 121 -25.08 4.35 -13.57
CA ALA A 121 -25.61 3.81 -14.82
C ALA A 121 -26.59 2.67 -14.52
N VAL A 122 -27.76 2.98 -13.94
CA VAL A 122 -29.02 2.29 -14.22
C VAL A 122 -30.18 3.28 -13.99
N THR A 123 -30.64 3.89 -15.08
CA THR A 123 -32.04 4.28 -15.31
C THR A 123 -32.34 3.95 -16.76
#